data_AF-A0A7U4K1I3-F1
#
_entry.id   AF-A0A7U4K1I3-F1
#
_cell.length_a   1.000
_cell.length_b   1.000
_cell.length_c   1.000
_cell.angle_alpha   90.00
_cell.angle_beta   90.00
_cell.angle_gamma   90.00
#
_symmetry.space_group_name_H-M   'P 1'
#
loop_
_entity.id
_entity.type
_entity.pdbx_description
1 polymer ?
#
loop_
_entity_poly.entity_id
_entity_poly.type
_entity_poly.pdbx_seq_one_letter_code
_entity_poly.pdbx_strand_id
1 'polypeptide(L)'
;MNAFSLQILTQELLQCAVTTSASLQKSLALESIAPLCQSLAYDLFHQTYQPGAYTRFAVNDPKLREIYAPLFRDRLAQCWLVSQIEPTVERQLIGDTFANRSGKGTLAAIHRVQRFMRQPQHGHFLQLDIQNFFNSIHLPTLVSMTTNGIMSSLPEHPRKACVMALLMRTILHPVAHHAVSLSGNKTLLDTIPCHKTLGASPYQTGLPLGSSASQLFANLYLSPLDHFIKHQLHVKGYVRYMDDLMLLGNSSQQLIEWREEISTFLTHTLRLTLHPTKQHLQRCSQGADYLGYKIYPHYLHLRTRNLNKIRRWLALFNYCLHPEGSPPPTKPDNPEWAACIQLAPITPDYVLLQKMQAVMNSYFGLMQKANHYRLRKKLYQYHFCHLKHWFIPANSDYTSVRIKKHALATWIGRQHGQ
;
A
#
# COMPACT_ATOMS: atom_id res chain seq x y z
N MET A 1 20.23 7.85 -31.73
CA MET A 1 19.01 7.27 -31.14
C MET A 1 19.17 5.77 -31.15
N ASN A 2 19.30 5.11 -29.99
CA ASN A 2 19.45 3.65 -29.95
C ASN A 2 18.18 3.02 -30.54
N ALA A 3 18.33 2.29 -31.64
CA ALA A 3 17.22 1.58 -32.29
C ALA A 3 16.58 0.62 -31.29
N PHE A 4 15.25 0.71 -31.08
CA PHE A 4 14.53 -0.24 -30.25
C PHE A 4 14.76 -1.66 -30.75
N SER A 5 15.43 -2.46 -29.94
CA SER A 5 15.81 -3.83 -30.27
C SER A 5 15.40 -4.76 -29.14
N LEU A 6 15.34 -6.05 -29.47
CA LEU A 6 15.09 -7.11 -28.49
C LEU A 6 16.09 -7.05 -27.32
N GLN A 7 17.37 -6.77 -27.61
CA GLN A 7 18.43 -6.66 -26.60
C GLN A 7 18.17 -5.52 -25.60
N ILE A 8 17.76 -4.35 -26.09
CA ILE A 8 17.43 -3.20 -25.23
C ILE A 8 16.25 -3.56 -24.33
N LEU A 9 15.20 -4.19 -24.89
CA LEU A 9 14.03 -4.58 -24.12
C LEU A 9 14.36 -5.62 -23.04
N THR A 10 15.23 -6.59 -23.35
CA THR A 10 15.74 -7.54 -22.35
C THR A 10 16.51 -6.84 -21.23
N GLN A 11 17.37 -5.88 -21.56
CA GLN A 11 18.11 -5.09 -20.56
C GLN A 11 17.17 -4.26 -19.66
N GLU A 12 16.15 -3.63 -20.23
CA GLU A 12 15.14 -2.87 -19.47
C GLU A 12 14.35 -3.78 -18.53
N LEU A 13 13.97 -4.99 -18.96
CA LEU A 13 13.29 -5.98 -18.12
C LEU A 13 14.18 -6.52 -17.00
N LEU A 14 15.47 -6.76 -17.27
CA LEU A 14 16.45 -7.12 -16.25
C LEU A 14 16.58 -6.01 -15.20
N GLN A 15 16.63 -4.75 -15.63
CA GLN A 15 16.65 -3.62 -14.71
C GLN A 15 15.38 -3.58 -13.83
N CYS A 16 14.21 -3.84 -14.42
CA CYS A 16 12.95 -3.97 -13.67
C CYS A 16 13.02 -5.12 -12.64
N ALA A 17 13.62 -6.26 -13.01
CA ALA A 17 13.79 -7.39 -12.09
C ALA A 17 14.68 -7.03 -10.91
N VAL A 18 15.76 -6.26 -11.14
CA VAL A 18 16.67 -5.78 -10.08
C VAL A 18 15.95 -4.81 -9.13
N THR A 19 15.22 -3.83 -9.66
CA THR A 19 14.54 -2.80 -8.86
C THR A 19 13.29 -3.28 -8.14
N THR A 20 12.67 -4.37 -8.60
CA THR A 20 11.53 -5.00 -7.90
C THR A 20 11.98 -5.52 -6.53
N SER A 21 11.17 -5.26 -5.50
CA SER A 21 11.44 -5.68 -4.12
C SER A 21 11.72 -7.18 -3.99
N ALA A 22 12.52 -7.55 -2.99
CA ALA A 22 12.81 -8.95 -2.66
C ALA A 22 11.49 -9.68 -2.34
N SER A 23 10.98 -10.42 -3.32
CA SER A 23 9.83 -11.30 -3.15
C SER A 23 10.33 -12.74 -3.14
N LEU A 24 9.63 -13.62 -2.43
CA LEU A 24 9.94 -15.06 -2.41
C LEU A 24 9.99 -15.64 -3.84
N GLN A 25 9.13 -15.14 -4.74
CA GLN A 25 9.14 -15.54 -6.14
C GLN A 25 10.40 -15.04 -6.88
N LYS A 26 10.94 -13.87 -6.54
CA LYS A 26 12.22 -13.39 -7.09
C LYS A 26 13.39 -14.23 -6.58
N SER A 27 13.39 -14.61 -5.29
CA SER A 27 14.45 -15.48 -4.76
C SER A 27 14.39 -16.89 -5.33
N LEU A 28 13.20 -17.45 -5.55
CA LEU A 28 13.02 -18.77 -6.17
C LEU A 28 13.33 -18.75 -7.68
N ALA A 29 13.26 -17.59 -8.33
CA ALA A 29 13.52 -17.44 -9.76
C ALA A 29 14.95 -16.96 -10.08
N LEU A 30 15.84 -16.80 -9.10
CA LEU A 30 17.16 -16.17 -9.28
C LEU A 30 17.96 -16.75 -10.47
N GLU A 31 17.96 -18.07 -10.63
CA GLU A 31 18.67 -18.78 -11.71
C GLU A 31 17.95 -18.67 -13.07
N SER A 32 16.67 -18.34 -13.10
CA SER A 32 15.82 -18.27 -14.30
C SER A 32 15.40 -16.85 -14.71
N ILE A 33 15.81 -15.80 -13.98
CA ILE A 33 15.46 -14.40 -14.28
C ILE A 33 15.90 -13.99 -15.68
N ALA A 34 17.14 -14.29 -16.08
CA ALA A 34 17.66 -13.87 -17.37
C ALA A 34 16.95 -14.54 -18.56
N PRO A 35 16.80 -15.90 -18.60
CA PRO A 35 15.98 -16.57 -19.61
C PRO A 35 14.54 -16.05 -19.64
N LEU A 36 13.93 -15.81 -18.48
CA LEU A 36 12.58 -15.26 -18.39
C LEU A 36 12.47 -13.87 -19.02
N CYS A 37 13.42 -12.97 -18.74
CA CYS A 37 13.45 -11.63 -19.33
C CYS A 37 13.64 -11.66 -20.84
N GLN A 38 14.44 -12.60 -21.36
CA GLN A 38 14.65 -12.77 -22.80
C GLN A 38 13.37 -13.26 -23.50
N SER A 39 12.73 -14.30 -22.96
CA SER A 39 11.45 -14.81 -23.48
C SER A 39 10.35 -13.74 -23.42
N LEU A 40 10.24 -13.02 -22.29
CA LEU A 40 9.27 -11.95 -22.15
C LEU A 40 9.55 -10.78 -23.12
N ALA A 41 10.83 -10.41 -23.32
CA ALA A 41 11.19 -9.39 -24.30
C ALA A 41 10.74 -9.81 -25.71
N TYR A 42 10.92 -11.07 -26.08
CA TYR A 42 10.47 -11.59 -27.38
C TYR A 42 8.95 -11.43 -27.53
N ASP A 43 8.18 -11.82 -26.51
CA ASP A 43 6.72 -11.73 -26.52
C ASP A 43 6.19 -10.29 -26.56
N LEU A 44 6.88 -9.37 -25.87
CA LEU A 44 6.53 -7.95 -25.87
C LEU A 44 6.89 -7.29 -27.20
N PHE A 45 8.05 -7.60 -27.76
CA PHE A 45 8.52 -7.05 -29.04
C PHE A 45 7.60 -7.46 -30.21
N HIS A 46 7.18 -8.72 -30.24
CA HIS A 46 6.25 -9.25 -31.25
C HIS A 46 4.78 -9.06 -30.88
N GLN A 47 4.48 -8.43 -29.74
CA GLN A 47 3.12 -8.20 -29.26
C GLN A 47 2.30 -9.50 -29.13
N THR A 48 2.94 -10.60 -28.76
CA THR A 48 2.29 -11.91 -28.51
C THR A 48 2.05 -12.18 -27.02
N TYR A 49 2.60 -11.36 -26.12
CA TYR A 49 2.43 -11.48 -24.66
C TYR A 49 0.98 -11.61 -24.20
N GLN A 50 0.63 -12.70 -23.50
CA GLN A 50 -0.64 -12.79 -22.79
C GLN A 50 -0.39 -12.80 -21.26
N PRO A 51 -1.21 -12.09 -20.47
CA PRO A 51 -1.18 -12.20 -19.01
C PRO A 51 -1.53 -13.61 -18.56
N GLY A 52 -0.81 -14.11 -17.54
CA GLY A 52 -1.08 -15.39 -16.92
C GLY A 52 -2.13 -15.35 -15.81
N ALA A 53 -2.31 -16.52 -15.17
CA ALA A 53 -3.21 -16.72 -14.04
C ALA A 53 -2.78 -15.91 -12.80
N TYR A 54 -3.70 -15.18 -12.19
CA TYR A 54 -3.41 -14.44 -10.95
C TYR A 54 -3.53 -15.36 -9.72
N THR A 55 -2.80 -15.04 -8.67
CA THR A 55 -3.01 -15.62 -7.34
C THR A 55 -3.97 -14.77 -6.54
N ARG A 56 -5.12 -15.33 -6.14
CA ARG A 56 -6.15 -14.66 -5.34
C ARG A 56 -6.07 -15.09 -3.88
N PHE A 57 -6.09 -14.10 -3.00
CA PHE A 57 -6.08 -14.31 -1.55
C PHE A 57 -6.69 -13.10 -0.82
N ALA A 58 -7.06 -13.29 0.44
CA ALA A 58 -7.60 -12.23 1.29
C ALA A 58 -6.54 -11.65 2.23
N VAL A 59 -6.59 -10.33 2.46
CA VAL A 59 -5.81 -9.64 3.49
C VAL A 59 -6.77 -8.91 4.40
N ASN A 60 -6.61 -9.04 5.72
CA ASN A 60 -7.52 -8.43 6.72
C ASN A 60 -6.94 -7.20 7.43
N ASP A 61 -5.65 -6.91 7.27
CA ASP A 61 -5.00 -5.78 7.92
C ASP A 61 -4.70 -4.63 6.95
N PRO A 62 -5.29 -3.41 7.10
CA PRO A 62 -6.18 -2.95 8.18
C PRO A 62 -7.67 -3.20 7.96
N LYS A 63 -8.07 -3.67 6.79
CA LYS A 63 -9.45 -3.99 6.42
C LYS A 63 -9.40 -5.21 5.50
N LEU A 64 -10.43 -6.05 5.57
CA LEU A 64 -10.62 -7.16 4.65
C LEU A 64 -10.67 -6.70 3.19
N ARG A 65 -9.75 -7.22 2.37
CA ARG A 65 -9.60 -6.93 0.94
C ARG A 65 -9.26 -8.20 0.18
N GLU A 66 -9.83 -8.31 -1.01
CA GLU A 66 -9.46 -9.28 -2.01
C GLU A 66 -8.23 -8.76 -2.77
N ILE A 67 -7.20 -9.61 -2.90
CA ILE A 67 -5.96 -9.29 -3.62
C ILE A 67 -5.80 -10.29 -4.77
N TYR A 68 -5.46 -9.78 -5.94
CA TYR A 68 -5.03 -10.53 -7.12
C TYR A 68 -3.56 -10.18 -7.40
N ALA A 69 -2.66 -11.08 -7.03
CA ALA A 69 -1.23 -10.93 -7.33
C ALA A 69 -0.90 -11.52 -8.71
N PRO A 70 -0.28 -10.77 -9.62
CA PRO A 70 0.17 -11.30 -10.91
C PRO A 70 1.33 -12.28 -10.72
N LEU A 71 1.54 -13.18 -11.69
CA LEU A 71 2.77 -13.98 -11.76
C LEU A 71 4.00 -13.10 -11.89
N PHE A 72 5.17 -13.62 -11.52
CA PHE A 72 6.41 -12.84 -11.61
C PHE A 72 6.68 -12.32 -13.03
N ARG A 73 6.44 -13.13 -14.08
CA ARG A 73 6.51 -12.71 -15.49
C ARG A 73 5.63 -11.49 -15.79
N ASP A 74 4.38 -11.52 -15.34
CA ASP A 74 3.42 -10.45 -15.59
C ASP A 74 3.74 -9.21 -14.75
N ARG A 75 4.29 -9.38 -13.54
CA ARG A 75 4.82 -8.27 -12.73
C ARG A 75 5.97 -7.57 -13.44
N LEU A 76 6.89 -8.30 -14.08
CA LEU A 76 7.96 -7.69 -14.86
C LEU A 76 7.42 -6.91 -16.06
N ALA A 77 6.47 -7.49 -16.80
CA ALA A 77 5.80 -6.80 -17.89
C ALA A 77 5.12 -5.50 -17.41
N GLN A 78 4.38 -5.57 -16.29
CA GLN A 78 3.72 -4.40 -15.69
C GLN A 78 4.72 -3.36 -15.16
N CYS A 79 5.84 -3.77 -14.58
CA CYS A 79 6.90 -2.84 -14.15
C CYS A 79 7.52 -2.12 -15.35
N TRP A 80 7.80 -2.85 -16.43
CA TRP A 80 8.26 -2.23 -17.66
C TRP A 80 7.22 -1.26 -18.22
N LEU A 81 5.94 -1.67 -18.32
CA LEU A 81 4.85 -0.79 -18.74
C LEU A 81 4.83 0.51 -17.92
N VAL A 82 4.81 0.39 -16.59
CA VAL A 82 4.81 1.54 -15.65
C VAL A 82 6.00 2.44 -15.93
N SER A 83 7.21 1.90 -16.10
CA SER A 83 8.41 2.70 -16.39
C SER A 83 8.30 3.53 -17.66
N GLN A 84 7.54 3.07 -18.66
CA GLN A 84 7.36 3.78 -19.92
C GLN A 84 6.31 4.90 -19.82
N ILE A 85 5.28 4.72 -18.99
CA ILE A 85 4.12 5.63 -18.94
C ILE A 85 4.13 6.58 -17.73
N GLU A 86 4.78 6.20 -16.63
CA GLU A 86 4.87 6.98 -15.39
C GLU A 86 5.36 8.42 -15.62
N PRO A 87 6.41 8.71 -16.43
CA PRO A 87 6.86 10.08 -16.66
C PRO A 87 5.79 10.99 -17.30
N THR A 88 4.89 10.43 -18.09
CA THR A 88 3.77 11.17 -18.67
C THR A 88 2.63 11.33 -17.67
N VAL A 89 2.30 10.28 -16.92
CA VAL A 89 1.27 10.33 -15.87
C VAL A 89 1.66 11.34 -14.79
N GLU A 90 2.91 11.34 -14.33
CA GLU A 90 3.41 12.26 -13.31
C GLU A 90 3.30 13.74 -13.69
N ARG A 91 3.39 14.07 -14.98
CA ARG A 91 3.18 15.43 -15.49
C ARG A 91 1.72 15.87 -15.45
N GLN A 92 0.78 14.92 -15.45
CA GLN A 92 -0.65 15.20 -15.34
C GLN A 92 -1.09 15.31 -13.88
N LEU A 93 -0.45 14.58 -12.95
CA LEU A 93 -0.86 14.58 -11.55
C LEU A 93 -0.51 15.90 -10.83
N ILE A 94 -1.45 16.40 -10.03
CA ILE A 94 -1.18 17.55 -9.15
C ILE A 94 -0.16 17.19 -8.05
N GLY A 95 0.49 18.21 -7.47
CA GLY A 95 1.47 18.02 -6.40
C GLY A 95 0.90 17.47 -5.09
N ASP A 96 -0.41 17.63 -4.85
CA ASP A 96 -1.10 17.21 -3.61
C ASP A 96 -1.74 15.80 -3.68
N THR A 97 -1.37 15.02 -4.70
CA THR A 97 -1.69 13.58 -4.81
C THR A 97 -0.48 12.76 -4.38
N PHE A 98 -0.64 11.80 -3.46
CA PHE A 98 0.52 11.21 -2.77
C PHE A 98 0.78 9.73 -3.05
N ALA A 99 -0.25 8.90 -2.98
CA ALA A 99 -0.08 7.45 -2.94
C ALA A 99 0.63 6.88 -4.19
N ASN A 100 1.51 5.90 -3.98
CA ASN A 100 2.27 5.20 -5.03
C ASN A 100 3.06 6.11 -5.98
N ARG A 101 3.62 7.20 -5.44
CA ARG A 101 4.53 8.10 -6.16
C ARG A 101 5.85 8.24 -5.42
N SER A 102 6.95 8.40 -6.15
CA SER A 102 8.27 8.56 -5.56
C SER A 102 8.34 9.80 -4.65
N GLY A 103 8.89 9.65 -3.44
CA GLY A 103 9.00 10.73 -2.45
C GLY A 103 7.68 11.19 -1.81
N LYS A 104 6.54 10.54 -2.10
CA LYS A 104 5.19 10.97 -1.69
C LYS A 104 4.47 9.96 -0.79
N GLY A 105 5.20 9.22 0.05
CA GLY A 105 4.60 8.22 0.94
C GLY A 105 3.59 8.78 1.96
N THR A 106 2.98 7.88 2.74
CA THR A 106 1.95 8.19 3.75
C THR A 106 2.27 9.39 4.65
N LEU A 107 3.50 9.47 5.17
CA LEU A 107 3.90 10.58 6.05
C LEU A 107 3.90 11.93 5.32
N ALA A 108 4.27 11.97 4.04
CA ALA A 108 4.26 13.21 3.26
C ALA A 108 2.83 13.75 3.12
N ALA A 109 1.85 12.88 2.87
CA ALA A 109 0.44 13.25 2.83
C ALA A 109 -0.06 13.76 4.20
N ILE A 110 0.29 13.05 5.29
CA ILE A 110 -0.05 13.46 6.67
C ILE A 110 0.52 14.84 6.99
N HIS A 111 1.79 15.09 6.70
CA HIS A 111 2.43 16.38 6.95
C HIS A 111 1.82 17.48 6.09
N ARG A 112 1.39 17.18 4.87
CA ARG A 112 0.70 18.14 4.01
C ARG A 112 -0.66 18.55 4.58
N VAL A 113 -1.47 17.58 5.00
CA VAL A 113 -2.74 17.83 5.70
C VAL A 113 -2.49 18.66 6.95
N GLN A 114 -1.53 18.26 7.78
CA GLN A 114 -1.19 18.98 9.01
C GLN A 114 -0.76 20.43 8.73
N ARG A 115 0.04 20.66 7.68
CA ARG A 115 0.43 22.00 7.24
C ARG A 115 -0.80 22.84 6.87
N PHE A 116 -1.76 22.27 6.14
CA PHE A 116 -3.01 22.97 5.83
C PHE A 116 -3.82 23.27 7.09
N MET A 117 -3.94 22.34 8.03
CA MET A 117 -4.66 22.54 9.30
C MET A 117 -4.09 23.66 10.17
N ARG A 118 -2.82 24.03 10.01
CA ARG A 118 -2.20 25.16 10.73
C ARG A 118 -2.53 26.52 10.12
N GLN A 119 -3.09 26.55 8.91
CA GLN A 119 -3.37 27.80 8.22
C GLN A 119 -4.70 28.39 8.71
N PRO A 120 -4.80 29.71 8.91
CA PRO A 120 -5.98 30.34 9.50
C PRO A 120 -7.25 30.17 8.64
N GLN A 121 -7.11 30.02 7.32
CA GLN A 121 -8.21 29.76 6.38
C GLN A 121 -8.79 28.33 6.44
N HIS A 122 -8.29 27.46 7.32
CA HIS A 122 -8.66 26.04 7.38
C HIS A 122 -9.10 25.61 8.79
N GLY A 123 -10.24 26.13 9.25
CA GLY A 123 -10.84 25.75 10.54
C GLY A 123 -11.52 24.38 10.56
N HIS A 124 -11.96 23.89 9.40
CA HIS A 124 -12.71 22.65 9.21
C HIS A 124 -12.06 21.78 8.15
N PHE A 125 -12.31 20.47 8.21
CA PHE A 125 -11.98 19.54 7.14
C PHE A 125 -13.15 18.63 6.81
N LEU A 126 -13.20 18.20 5.56
CA LEU A 126 -14.08 17.18 5.03
C LEU A 126 -13.23 16.05 4.45
N GLN A 127 -13.39 14.86 5.00
CA GLN A 127 -12.82 13.65 4.44
C GLN A 127 -13.89 12.91 3.64
N LEU A 128 -13.55 12.53 2.41
CA LEU A 128 -14.39 11.73 1.52
C LEU A 128 -13.64 10.46 1.10
N ASP A 129 -14.37 9.39 0.84
CA ASP A 129 -13.88 8.07 0.37
C ASP A 129 -14.76 7.66 -0.81
N ILE A 130 -14.18 7.02 -1.82
CA ILE A 130 -14.91 6.54 -3.01
C ILE A 130 -15.36 5.10 -2.79
N GLN A 131 -16.63 4.81 -3.08
CA GLN A 131 -17.20 3.48 -2.85
C GLN A 131 -16.58 2.44 -3.78
N ASN A 132 -16.00 1.39 -3.19
CA ASN A 132 -15.42 0.24 -3.89
C ASN A 132 -14.47 0.64 -5.04
N PHE A 133 -13.71 1.71 -4.86
CA PHE A 133 -13.03 2.44 -5.94
C PHE A 133 -12.42 1.55 -7.03
N PHE A 134 -11.53 0.61 -6.66
CA PHE A 134 -10.87 -0.27 -7.63
C PHE A 134 -11.86 -1.11 -8.45
N ASN A 135 -12.93 -1.62 -7.84
CA ASN A 135 -13.95 -2.43 -8.52
C ASN A 135 -14.88 -1.56 -9.38
N SER A 136 -15.01 -0.27 -9.07
CA SER A 136 -15.91 0.67 -9.74
C SER A 136 -15.25 1.42 -10.93
N ILE A 137 -13.94 1.28 -11.15
CA ILE A 137 -13.24 1.96 -12.26
C ILE A 137 -13.80 1.48 -13.60
N HIS A 138 -14.32 2.41 -14.41
CA HIS A 138 -14.88 2.11 -15.73
C HIS A 138 -13.75 1.96 -16.77
N LEU A 139 -13.54 0.74 -17.24
CA LEU A 139 -12.40 0.39 -18.10
C LEU A 139 -12.39 1.15 -19.44
N PRO A 140 -13.51 1.36 -20.16
CA PRO A 140 -13.52 2.15 -21.38
C PRO A 140 -13.10 3.61 -21.17
N THR A 141 -13.50 4.20 -20.04
CA THR A 141 -13.07 5.56 -19.67
C THR A 141 -11.57 5.58 -19.40
N LEU A 142 -11.05 4.61 -18.65
CA LEU A 142 -9.61 4.50 -18.38
C LEU A 142 -8.81 4.31 -19.68
N VAL A 143 -9.26 3.42 -20.58
CA VAL A 143 -8.64 3.22 -21.90
C VAL A 143 -8.59 4.53 -22.66
N SER A 144 -9.72 5.26 -22.77
CA SER A 144 -9.78 6.56 -23.43
C SER A 144 -8.78 7.57 -22.85
N MET A 145 -8.67 7.64 -21.51
CA MET A 145 -7.69 8.50 -20.84
C MET A 145 -6.24 8.12 -21.17
N THR A 146 -5.93 6.84 -21.18
CA THR A 146 -4.58 6.36 -21.50
C THR A 146 -4.22 6.59 -22.96
N THR A 147 -5.14 6.34 -23.90
CA THR A 147 -4.92 6.52 -25.33
C THR A 147 -4.77 8.00 -25.67
N ASN A 148 -5.69 8.85 -25.20
CA ASN A 148 -5.68 10.28 -25.54
C ASN A 148 -4.58 11.06 -24.80
N GLY A 149 -4.34 10.74 -23.53
CA GLY A 149 -3.41 11.49 -22.68
C GLY A 149 -1.97 10.98 -22.72
N ILE A 150 -1.76 9.66 -22.71
CA ILE A 150 -0.41 9.08 -22.65
C ILE A 150 0.12 8.81 -24.04
N MET A 151 -0.64 8.06 -24.85
CA MET A 151 -0.13 7.54 -26.12
C MET A 151 0.05 8.65 -27.16
N SER A 152 -0.79 9.69 -27.15
CA SER A 152 -0.60 10.89 -27.99
C SER A 152 0.70 11.65 -27.67
N SER A 153 1.22 11.53 -26.45
CA SER A 153 2.45 12.21 -26.02
C SER A 153 3.73 11.41 -26.31
N LEU A 154 3.62 10.12 -26.63
CA LEU A 154 4.76 9.26 -26.94
C LEU A 154 5.13 9.41 -28.43
N PRO A 155 6.44 9.56 -28.74
CA PRO A 155 6.89 9.69 -30.11
C PRO A 155 6.56 8.44 -30.94
N GLU A 156 6.31 8.63 -32.23
CA GLU A 156 6.11 7.52 -33.18
C GLU A 156 7.39 6.68 -33.28
N HIS A 157 7.31 5.46 -32.75
CA HIS A 157 8.45 4.57 -32.59
C HIS A 157 7.95 3.13 -32.39
N PRO A 158 8.66 2.07 -32.83
CA PRO A 158 8.23 0.68 -32.64
C PRO A 158 7.89 0.31 -31.18
N ARG A 159 8.56 0.97 -30.23
CA ARG A 159 8.27 0.87 -28.79
C ARG A 159 6.83 1.24 -28.44
N LYS A 160 6.25 2.27 -29.09
CA LYS A 160 4.90 2.77 -28.82
C LYS A 160 3.86 1.68 -29.06
N ALA A 161 4.01 0.90 -30.13
CA ALA A 161 3.11 -0.23 -30.41
C ALA A 161 3.19 -1.31 -29.32
N CYS A 162 4.40 -1.63 -28.84
CA CYS A 162 4.60 -2.60 -27.76
C CYS A 162 3.96 -2.12 -26.44
N VAL A 163 4.16 -0.85 -26.09
CA VAL A 163 3.56 -0.23 -24.90
C VAL A 163 2.03 -0.22 -25.00
N MET A 164 1.47 0.16 -26.15
CA MET A 164 0.02 0.17 -26.38
C MET A 164 -0.57 -1.23 -26.25
N ALA A 165 0.02 -2.22 -26.92
CA ALA A 165 -0.44 -3.60 -26.87
C ALA A 165 -0.44 -4.14 -25.43
N LEU A 166 0.65 -3.90 -24.69
CA LEU A 166 0.75 -4.32 -23.29
C LEU A 166 -0.22 -3.57 -22.37
N LEU A 167 -0.40 -2.26 -22.58
CA LEU A 167 -1.35 -1.44 -21.83
C LEU A 167 -2.77 -1.97 -21.98
N MET A 168 -3.21 -2.18 -23.23
CA MET A 168 -4.55 -2.70 -23.53
C MET A 168 -4.75 -4.09 -22.93
N ARG A 169 -3.76 -4.97 -23.07
CA ARG A 169 -3.81 -6.32 -22.47
C ARG A 169 -3.82 -6.27 -20.94
N THR A 170 -3.18 -5.29 -20.32
CA THR A 170 -3.17 -5.16 -18.85
C THR A 170 -4.50 -4.64 -18.32
N ILE A 171 -5.09 -3.64 -18.98
CA ILE A 171 -6.35 -3.00 -18.54
C ILE A 171 -7.56 -3.90 -18.81
N LEU A 172 -7.60 -4.55 -19.98
CA LEU A 172 -8.77 -5.31 -20.43
C LEU A 172 -8.75 -6.80 -20.05
N HIS A 173 -7.69 -7.27 -19.40
CA HIS A 173 -7.62 -8.68 -19.00
C HIS A 173 -8.64 -8.97 -17.88
N PRO A 174 -9.59 -9.91 -18.08
CA PRO A 174 -10.63 -10.18 -17.11
C PRO A 174 -10.11 -11.10 -15.99
N VAL A 175 -9.31 -10.52 -15.09
CA VAL A 175 -8.58 -11.23 -14.03
C VAL A 175 -9.49 -12.13 -13.18
N ALA A 176 -10.70 -11.67 -12.85
CA ALA A 176 -11.62 -12.42 -11.99
C ALA A 176 -12.27 -13.63 -12.68
N HIS A 177 -12.24 -13.70 -14.02
CA HIS A 177 -12.89 -14.75 -14.81
C HIS A 177 -11.89 -15.73 -15.45
N HIS A 178 -10.59 -15.46 -15.39
CA HIS A 178 -9.55 -16.40 -15.85
C HIS A 178 -9.05 -17.29 -14.72
N ALA A 179 -8.36 -18.39 -15.07
CA ALA A 179 -7.81 -19.34 -14.10
C ALA A 179 -7.06 -18.62 -12.96
N VAL A 180 -7.55 -18.79 -11.73
CA VAL A 180 -7.00 -18.15 -10.54
C VAL A 180 -6.42 -19.23 -9.63
N SER A 181 -5.15 -19.08 -9.26
CA SER A 181 -4.58 -19.87 -8.17
C SER A 181 -5.05 -19.30 -6.83
N LEU A 182 -5.60 -20.13 -5.95
CA LEU A 182 -6.00 -19.69 -4.61
C LEU A 182 -4.85 -19.87 -3.62
N SER A 183 -4.59 -18.86 -2.81
CA SER A 183 -3.58 -18.90 -1.75
C SER A 183 -4.09 -18.27 -0.45
N GLY A 184 -3.35 -18.49 0.64
CA GLY A 184 -3.69 -17.94 1.95
C GLY A 184 -4.94 -18.57 2.57
N ASN A 185 -5.61 -17.79 3.42
CA ASN A 185 -6.76 -18.25 4.18
C ASN A 185 -8.04 -18.24 3.32
N LYS A 186 -8.46 -19.42 2.84
CA LYS A 186 -9.66 -19.58 1.98
C LYS A 186 -10.94 -19.18 2.69
N THR A 187 -11.12 -19.55 3.96
CA THR A 187 -12.34 -19.19 4.69
C THR A 187 -12.45 -17.67 4.86
N LEU A 188 -11.32 -16.98 5.04
CA LEU A 188 -11.28 -15.51 5.06
C LEU A 188 -11.67 -14.89 3.71
N LEU A 189 -11.30 -15.53 2.60
CA LEU A 189 -11.71 -15.09 1.25
C LEU A 189 -13.23 -15.20 1.06
N ASP A 190 -13.85 -16.25 1.58
CA ASP A 190 -15.30 -16.47 1.48
C ASP A 190 -16.10 -15.46 2.33
N THR A 191 -15.48 -14.84 3.35
CA THR A 191 -16.12 -13.79 4.15
C THR A 191 -16.17 -12.42 3.46
N ILE A 192 -15.54 -12.26 2.29
CA ILE A 192 -15.56 -10.99 1.57
C ILE A 192 -16.96 -10.75 1.01
N PRO A 193 -17.62 -9.63 1.33
CA PRO A 193 -18.94 -9.32 0.79
C PRO A 193 -18.91 -9.28 -0.74
N CYS A 194 -19.93 -9.85 -1.38
CA CYS A 194 -20.05 -9.94 -2.84
C CYS A 194 -19.73 -8.60 -3.55
N HIS A 195 -20.34 -7.49 -3.11
CA HIS A 195 -20.12 -6.14 -3.66
C HIS A 195 -18.68 -5.59 -3.52
N LYS A 196 -17.79 -6.27 -2.80
CA LYS A 196 -16.35 -5.94 -2.66
C LYS A 196 -15.44 -6.88 -3.44
N THR A 197 -16.00 -7.88 -4.11
CA THR A 197 -15.22 -8.78 -4.96
C THR A 197 -15.12 -8.24 -6.38
N LEU A 198 -13.98 -8.46 -7.03
CA LEU A 198 -13.75 -8.03 -8.40
C LEU A 198 -14.67 -8.79 -9.36
N GLY A 199 -14.90 -10.08 -9.13
CA GLY A 199 -15.76 -10.92 -9.98
C GLY A 199 -17.25 -10.58 -9.96
N ALA A 200 -17.70 -9.80 -8.97
CA ALA A 200 -19.06 -9.26 -8.92
C ALA A 200 -19.16 -7.81 -9.41
N SER A 201 -18.08 -7.25 -9.96
CA SER A 201 -18.09 -5.89 -10.51
C SER A 201 -18.97 -5.84 -11.76
N PRO A 202 -19.64 -4.71 -12.03
CA PRO A 202 -20.38 -4.51 -13.27
C PRO A 202 -19.54 -4.78 -14.54
N TYR A 203 -20.22 -5.05 -15.65
CA TYR A 203 -19.56 -5.25 -16.95
C TYR A 203 -18.62 -4.08 -17.29
N GLN A 204 -17.40 -4.42 -17.76
CA GLN A 204 -16.35 -3.47 -18.11
C GLN A 204 -15.92 -2.53 -16.97
N THR A 205 -16.01 -3.00 -15.72
CA THR A 205 -15.48 -2.28 -14.55
C THR A 205 -14.50 -3.13 -13.76
N GLY A 206 -13.59 -2.46 -13.07
CA GLY A 206 -12.74 -3.08 -12.06
C GLY A 206 -11.27 -3.23 -12.47
N LEU A 207 -10.37 -2.88 -11.55
CA LEU A 207 -8.94 -3.16 -11.64
C LEU A 207 -8.52 -4.10 -10.48
N PRO A 208 -7.61 -5.06 -10.74
CA PRO A 208 -7.11 -5.94 -9.69
C PRO A 208 -6.29 -5.17 -8.65
N LEU A 209 -6.58 -5.40 -7.37
CA LEU A 209 -5.70 -4.97 -6.27
C LEU A 209 -4.52 -5.93 -6.17
N GLY A 210 -3.29 -5.43 -6.27
CA GLY A 210 -2.07 -6.26 -6.17
C GLY A 210 -1.06 -6.04 -7.32
N SER A 211 -1.45 -5.28 -8.34
CA SER A 211 -0.59 -4.84 -9.44
C SER A 211 -0.08 -3.41 -9.23
N SER A 212 1.18 -3.14 -9.57
CA SER A 212 1.74 -1.78 -9.62
C SER A 212 1.10 -0.93 -10.72
N ALA A 213 0.79 -1.53 -11.88
CA ALA A 213 0.11 -0.85 -12.98
C ALA A 213 -1.28 -0.37 -12.56
N SER A 214 -2.06 -1.21 -11.87
CA SER A 214 -3.39 -0.84 -11.37
C SER A 214 -3.36 0.37 -10.42
N GLN A 215 -2.30 0.53 -9.63
CA GLN A 215 -2.13 1.70 -8.76
C GLN A 215 -1.85 2.98 -9.55
N LEU A 216 -1.03 2.90 -10.61
CA LEU A 216 -0.77 4.04 -11.48
C LEU A 216 -2.05 4.46 -12.24
N PHE A 217 -2.78 3.48 -12.78
CA PHE A 217 -4.06 3.71 -13.46
C PHE A 217 -5.10 4.35 -12.54
N ALA A 218 -5.18 3.88 -11.30
CA ALA A 218 -6.07 4.47 -10.29
C ALA A 218 -5.75 5.95 -10.02
N ASN A 219 -4.46 6.31 -9.95
CA ASN A 219 -4.05 7.71 -9.81
C ASN A 219 -4.43 8.56 -11.03
N LEU A 220 -4.16 8.05 -12.23
CA LEU A 220 -4.51 8.70 -13.50
C LEU A 220 -6.02 8.93 -13.62
N TYR A 221 -6.82 7.91 -13.30
CA TYR A 221 -8.27 7.95 -13.41
C TYR A 221 -8.90 9.07 -12.58
N LEU A 222 -8.32 9.39 -11.41
CA LEU A 222 -8.76 10.48 -10.54
C LEU A 222 -8.07 11.82 -10.83
N SER A 223 -7.13 11.90 -11.77
CA SER A 223 -6.46 13.15 -12.13
C SER A 223 -7.44 14.24 -12.60
N PRO A 224 -8.47 13.95 -13.42
CA PRO A 224 -9.47 14.96 -13.80
C PRO A 224 -10.22 15.56 -12.60
N LEU A 225 -10.52 14.74 -11.59
CA LEU A 225 -11.15 15.20 -10.35
C LEU A 225 -10.21 16.13 -9.57
N ASP A 226 -8.92 15.80 -9.51
CA ASP A 226 -7.93 16.66 -8.84
C ASP A 226 -7.88 18.05 -9.47
N HIS A 227 -7.88 18.11 -10.80
CA HIS A 227 -7.91 19.39 -11.53
C HIS A 227 -9.22 20.13 -11.35
N PHE A 228 -10.36 19.43 -11.37
CA PHE A 228 -11.65 20.02 -11.06
C PHE A 228 -11.65 20.70 -9.68
N ILE A 229 -11.20 19.98 -8.65
CA ILE A 229 -11.14 20.50 -7.27
C ILE A 229 -10.15 21.68 -7.15
N LYS A 230 -8.99 21.62 -7.79
CA LYS A 230 -7.96 22.67 -7.67
C LYS A 230 -8.22 23.90 -8.54
N HIS A 231 -8.75 23.73 -9.75
CA HIS A 231 -8.83 24.79 -10.77
C HIS A 231 -10.25 25.29 -11.02
N GLN A 232 -11.29 24.51 -10.72
CA GLN A 232 -12.68 24.97 -10.86
C GLN A 232 -13.27 25.32 -9.50
N LEU A 233 -13.15 24.43 -8.51
CA LEU A 233 -13.60 24.72 -7.13
C LEU A 233 -12.62 25.59 -6.33
N HIS A 234 -11.38 25.73 -6.82
CA HIS A 234 -10.32 26.53 -6.18
C HIS A 234 -10.00 26.11 -4.73
N VAL A 235 -10.13 24.82 -4.40
CA VAL A 235 -9.87 24.31 -3.04
C VAL A 235 -8.37 24.33 -2.74
N LYS A 236 -7.94 25.32 -1.94
CA LYS A 236 -6.53 25.48 -1.56
C LYS A 236 -6.02 24.32 -0.70
N GLY A 237 -6.79 23.94 0.32
CA GLY A 237 -6.48 22.84 1.24
C GLY A 237 -6.98 21.49 0.73
N TYR A 238 -6.44 20.98 -0.37
CA TYR A 238 -6.82 19.67 -0.92
C TYR A 238 -5.63 18.71 -0.90
N VAL A 239 -5.84 17.49 -0.43
CA VAL A 239 -4.88 16.37 -0.43
C VAL A 239 -5.59 15.08 -0.82
N ARG A 240 -5.00 14.28 -1.70
CA ARG A 240 -5.51 12.95 -2.09
C ARG A 240 -4.50 11.84 -1.85
N TYR A 241 -4.97 10.73 -1.30
CA TYR A 241 -4.23 9.48 -1.16
C TYR A 241 -5.07 8.33 -1.71
N MET A 242 -4.83 7.92 -2.95
CA MET A 242 -5.72 7.02 -3.70
C MET A 242 -7.17 7.55 -3.72
N ASP A 243 -8.09 6.82 -3.10
CA ASP A 243 -9.52 7.07 -2.94
C ASP A 243 -9.87 7.91 -1.69
N ASP A 244 -8.91 8.17 -0.80
CA ASP A 244 -9.08 9.04 0.37
C ASP A 244 -8.83 10.51 -0.02
N LEU A 245 -9.89 11.33 -0.07
CA LEU A 245 -9.82 12.77 -0.32
C LEU A 245 -9.92 13.54 1.00
N MET A 246 -9.09 14.56 1.17
CA MET A 246 -9.11 15.48 2.30
C MET A 246 -9.22 16.92 1.80
N LEU A 247 -10.34 17.57 2.10
CA LEU A 247 -10.58 18.98 1.82
C LEU A 247 -10.53 19.75 3.13
N LEU A 248 -9.92 20.94 3.13
CA LEU A 248 -9.86 21.84 4.25
C LEU A 248 -10.37 23.22 3.83
N GLY A 249 -11.12 23.86 4.72
CA GLY A 249 -11.76 25.15 4.48
C GLY A 249 -12.16 25.81 5.79
N ASN A 250 -12.63 27.05 5.73
CA ASN A 250 -13.06 27.77 6.93
C ASN A 250 -14.56 27.58 7.24
N SER A 251 -15.36 27.25 6.24
CA SER A 251 -16.81 27.08 6.34
C SER A 251 -17.22 25.63 6.15
N SER A 252 -17.98 25.08 7.11
CA SER A 252 -18.62 23.77 6.96
C SER A 252 -19.61 23.75 5.80
N GLN A 253 -20.31 24.86 5.57
CA GLN A 253 -21.28 25.01 4.49
C GLN A 253 -20.58 24.89 3.13
N GLN A 254 -19.46 25.60 2.94
CA GLN A 254 -18.69 25.52 1.69
C GLN A 254 -18.16 24.11 1.42
N LEU A 255 -17.73 23.39 2.47
CA LEU A 255 -17.26 22.01 2.34
C LEU A 255 -18.40 21.07 1.89
N ILE A 256 -19.63 21.30 2.36
CA ILE A 256 -20.82 20.56 1.93
C ILE A 256 -21.16 20.88 0.47
N GLU A 257 -21.09 22.14 0.05
CA GLU A 257 -21.29 22.53 -1.36
C GLU A 257 -20.28 21.85 -2.28
N TRP A 258 -18.99 21.92 -1.95
CA TRP A 258 -17.95 21.23 -2.71
C TRP A 258 -18.15 19.72 -2.74
N ARG A 259 -18.68 19.12 -1.66
CA ARG A 259 -19.02 17.69 -1.65
C ARG A 259 -20.05 17.36 -2.73
N GLU A 260 -21.11 18.15 -2.83
CA GLU A 260 -22.16 17.92 -3.84
C GLU A 260 -21.60 18.08 -5.26
N GLU A 261 -20.80 19.12 -5.50
CA GLU A 261 -20.15 19.32 -6.79
C GLU A 261 -19.19 18.17 -7.16
N ILE A 262 -18.41 17.69 -6.18
CA ILE A 262 -17.55 16.50 -6.34
C ILE A 262 -18.39 15.25 -6.63
N SER A 263 -19.50 15.05 -5.93
CA SER A 263 -20.40 13.91 -6.13
C SER A 263 -20.98 13.90 -7.55
N THR A 264 -21.44 15.06 -8.02
CA THR A 264 -21.93 15.27 -9.39
C THR A 264 -20.83 15.00 -10.41
N PHE A 265 -19.62 15.55 -10.23
CA PHE A 265 -18.49 15.30 -11.11
C PHE A 265 -18.11 13.82 -11.18
N LEU A 266 -17.99 13.16 -10.03
CA LEU A 266 -17.68 11.73 -9.95
C LEU A 266 -18.70 10.90 -10.72
N THR A 267 -19.99 11.19 -10.55
CA THR A 267 -21.09 10.44 -11.16
C THR A 267 -21.11 10.63 -12.68
N HIS A 268 -21.10 11.88 -13.16
CA HIS A 268 -21.28 12.17 -14.59
C HIS A 268 -20.01 12.00 -15.42
N THR A 269 -18.83 12.33 -14.86
CA THR A 269 -17.57 12.30 -15.62
C THR A 269 -16.82 11.00 -15.42
N LEU A 270 -16.74 10.51 -14.18
CA LEU A 270 -15.91 9.35 -13.84
C LEU A 270 -16.71 8.07 -13.57
N ARG A 271 -18.05 8.12 -13.59
CA ARG A 271 -18.93 6.98 -13.27
C ARG A 271 -18.60 6.33 -11.92
N LEU A 272 -18.24 7.15 -10.94
CA LEU A 272 -17.91 6.76 -9.58
C LEU A 272 -18.91 7.35 -8.59
N THR A 273 -19.02 6.74 -7.41
CA THR A 273 -19.87 7.22 -6.32
C THR A 273 -19.06 7.44 -5.05
N LEU A 274 -19.41 8.48 -4.29
CA LEU A 274 -18.88 8.66 -2.94
C LEU A 274 -19.41 7.57 -2.02
N HIS A 275 -18.59 7.15 -1.08
CA HIS A 275 -19.00 6.21 -0.05
C HIS A 275 -20.09 6.83 0.82
N PRO A 276 -21.23 6.15 1.07
CA PRO A 276 -22.39 6.77 1.72
C PRO A 276 -22.13 7.20 3.16
N THR A 277 -21.34 6.41 3.91
CA THR A 277 -21.12 6.64 5.35
C THR A 277 -19.73 7.13 5.74
N LYS A 278 -18.74 7.07 4.85
CA LYS A 278 -17.36 7.47 5.14
C LYS A 278 -17.12 8.91 4.68
N GLN A 279 -17.95 9.78 5.21
CA GLN A 279 -17.89 11.21 4.95
C GLN A 279 -17.80 11.89 6.30
N HIS A 280 -16.68 12.55 6.58
CA HIS A 280 -16.41 13.09 7.90
C HIS A 280 -16.10 14.58 7.80
N LEU A 281 -17.05 15.40 8.24
CA LEU A 281 -16.91 16.84 8.37
C LEU A 281 -16.74 17.20 9.85
N GLN A 282 -15.63 17.83 10.21
CA GLN A 282 -15.40 18.26 11.59
C GLN A 282 -14.37 19.39 11.68
N ARG A 283 -14.18 19.95 12.87
CA ARG A 283 -13.16 20.98 13.11
C ARG A 283 -11.76 20.37 13.13
N CYS A 284 -10.79 21.10 12.58
CA CYS A 284 -9.38 20.69 12.60
C CYS A 284 -8.86 20.48 14.04
N SER A 285 -9.38 21.22 15.02
CA SER A 285 -9.02 21.08 16.44
C SER A 285 -9.43 19.74 17.06
N GLN A 286 -10.41 19.04 16.49
CA GLN A 286 -10.87 17.72 16.96
C GLN A 286 -9.99 16.56 16.45
N GLY A 287 -9.18 16.84 15.43
CA GLY A 287 -8.19 15.97 14.84
C GLY A 287 -8.74 14.96 13.82
N ALA A 288 -8.05 14.78 12.69
CA ALA A 288 -8.46 13.92 11.59
C ALA A 288 -7.84 12.53 11.64
N ASP A 289 -8.66 11.49 11.55
CA ASP A 289 -8.19 10.11 11.38
C ASP A 289 -7.75 9.85 9.93
N TYR A 290 -6.45 9.89 9.66
CA TYR A 290 -5.91 9.80 8.30
C TYR A 290 -4.66 8.92 8.25
N LEU A 291 -4.66 7.95 7.34
CA LEU A 291 -3.53 7.07 7.01
C LEU A 291 -2.77 6.47 8.22
N GLY A 292 -3.52 6.04 9.25
CA GLY A 292 -2.95 5.38 10.44
C GLY A 292 -2.60 6.32 11.60
N TYR A 293 -2.79 7.63 11.43
CA TYR A 293 -2.61 8.64 12.48
C TYR A 293 -3.92 9.41 12.72
N LYS A 294 -4.00 10.06 13.87
CA LYS A 294 -4.92 11.14 14.17
C LYS A 294 -4.12 12.44 14.11
N ILE A 295 -4.44 13.29 13.13
CA ILE A 295 -3.71 14.51 12.80
C ILE A 295 -4.35 15.68 13.52
N TYR A 296 -3.58 16.38 14.35
CA TYR A 296 -3.94 17.68 14.89
C TYR A 296 -3.04 18.74 14.26
N PRO A 297 -3.41 20.04 14.30
CA PRO A 297 -2.59 21.10 13.73
C PRO A 297 -1.14 21.05 14.19
N HIS A 298 -0.87 20.86 15.50
CA HIS A 298 0.49 20.95 16.04
C HIS A 298 1.13 19.62 16.46
N TYR A 299 0.40 18.51 16.43
CA TYR A 299 0.91 17.21 16.85
C TYR A 299 0.20 16.05 16.15
N LEU A 300 0.81 14.87 16.21
CA LEU A 300 0.26 13.64 15.64
C LEU A 300 0.10 12.60 16.74
N HIS A 301 -1.02 11.88 16.72
CA HIS A 301 -1.23 10.69 17.53
C HIS A 301 -1.33 9.45 16.64
N LEU A 302 -0.66 8.36 17.00
CA LEU A 302 -0.92 7.07 16.37
C LEU A 302 -2.36 6.59 16.67
N ARG A 303 -3.06 6.03 15.68
CA ARG A 303 -4.41 5.48 15.85
C ARG A 303 -4.43 4.38 16.92
N THR A 304 -5.47 4.34 17.75
CA THR A 304 -5.65 3.37 18.84
C THR A 304 -5.51 1.92 18.38
N ARG A 305 -5.98 1.59 17.17
CA ARG A 305 -5.84 0.24 16.59
C ARG A 305 -4.38 -0.24 16.53
N ASN A 306 -3.44 0.66 16.19
CA ASN A 306 -2.02 0.31 16.08
C ASN A 306 -1.39 0.18 17.47
N LEU A 307 -1.84 0.99 18.44
CA LEU A 307 -1.43 0.86 19.84
C LEU A 307 -1.91 -0.46 20.46
N ASN A 308 -3.14 -0.86 20.16
CA ASN A 308 -3.67 -2.15 20.61
C ASN A 308 -2.91 -3.32 19.99
N LYS A 309 -2.51 -3.21 18.71
CA LYS A 309 -1.68 -4.24 18.05
C LYS A 309 -0.32 -4.41 18.69
N ILE A 310 0.44 -3.32 18.93
CA ILE A 310 1.76 -3.47 19.57
C ILE A 310 1.62 -4.06 20.98
N ARG A 311 0.60 -3.65 21.76
CA ARG A 311 0.35 -4.25 23.09
C ARG A 311 0.08 -5.74 23.00
N ARG A 312 -0.72 -6.16 22.02
CA ARG A 312 -0.99 -7.57 21.76
C ARG A 312 0.26 -8.34 21.34
N TRP A 313 1.10 -7.77 20.47
CA TRP A 313 2.39 -8.37 20.11
C TRP A 313 3.32 -8.52 21.31
N LEU A 314 3.43 -7.48 22.16
CA LEU A 314 4.23 -7.56 23.39
C LEU A 314 3.69 -8.63 24.35
N ALA A 315 2.37 -8.72 24.52
CA ALA A 315 1.75 -9.76 25.33
C ALA A 315 2.04 -11.16 24.76
N LEU A 316 1.94 -11.32 23.44
CA LEU A 316 2.24 -12.57 22.75
C LEU A 316 3.69 -12.99 22.96
N PHE A 317 4.64 -12.09 22.74
CA PHE A 317 6.06 -12.40 22.93
C PHE A 317 6.38 -12.74 24.39
N ASN A 318 5.78 -12.05 25.36
CA ASN A 318 5.92 -12.42 26.76
C ASN A 318 5.37 -13.82 27.04
N TYR A 319 4.17 -14.15 26.53
CA TYR A 319 3.58 -15.49 26.67
C TYR A 319 4.47 -16.59 26.08
N CYS A 320 5.03 -16.37 24.88
CA CYS A 320 5.92 -17.36 24.26
C CYS A 320 7.19 -17.61 25.09
N LEU A 321 7.72 -16.60 25.79
CA LEU A 321 8.90 -16.73 26.64
C LEU A 321 8.57 -17.31 28.02
N HIS A 322 7.41 -16.93 28.57
CA HIS A 322 6.96 -17.31 29.90
C HIS A 322 5.41 -17.35 29.92
N PRO A 323 4.80 -18.51 29.65
CA PRO A 323 3.35 -18.62 29.52
C PRO A 323 2.67 -18.55 30.89
N GLU A 324 2.23 -17.34 31.27
CA GLU A 324 1.38 -17.12 32.43
C GLU A 324 -0.07 -16.88 32.00
N GLY A 325 -0.99 -17.74 32.45
CA GLY A 325 -2.41 -17.64 32.13
C GLY A 325 -2.76 -18.11 30.71
N SER A 326 -3.90 -17.64 30.18
CA SER A 326 -4.36 -17.99 28.84
C SER A 326 -3.60 -17.20 27.76
N PRO A 327 -3.33 -17.80 26.59
CA PRO A 327 -2.68 -17.10 25.49
C PRO A 327 -3.52 -15.87 25.07
N PRO A 328 -2.89 -14.74 24.73
CA PRO A 328 -3.62 -13.57 24.27
C PRO A 328 -4.44 -13.91 23.02
N PRO A 329 -5.63 -13.31 22.82
CA PRO A 329 -6.58 -13.65 21.74
C PRO A 329 -6.06 -13.34 20.32
N THR A 330 -4.79 -12.99 20.17
CA THR A 330 -4.13 -12.83 18.88
C THR A 330 -3.93 -14.16 18.19
N LYS A 331 -4.64 -14.37 17.09
CA LYS A 331 -4.23 -15.30 16.03
C LYS A 331 -3.37 -14.51 15.03
N PRO A 332 -2.03 -14.52 15.12
CA PRO A 332 -1.24 -14.07 14.00
C PRO A 332 -1.55 -14.96 12.80
N ASP A 333 -1.93 -14.38 11.65
CA ASP A 333 -2.19 -15.14 10.41
C ASP A 333 -0.94 -15.89 9.91
N ASN A 334 0.24 -15.54 10.44
CA ASN A 334 1.51 -16.16 10.09
C ASN A 334 1.70 -17.47 10.89
N PRO A 335 1.84 -18.63 10.20
CA PRO A 335 2.04 -19.94 10.81
C PRO A 335 3.24 -20.00 11.78
N GLU A 336 4.28 -19.21 11.52
CA GLU A 336 5.49 -19.19 12.34
C GLU A 336 5.19 -18.73 13.78
N TRP A 337 4.39 -17.67 13.94
CA TRP A 337 4.02 -17.18 15.27
C TRP A 337 3.01 -18.10 15.95
N ALA A 338 2.16 -18.80 15.18
CA ALA A 338 1.28 -19.82 15.72
C ALA A 338 2.07 -21.01 16.29
N ALA A 339 3.11 -21.46 15.58
CA ALA A 339 4.03 -22.48 16.09
C ALA A 339 4.74 -22.00 17.37
N CYS A 340 5.12 -20.72 17.44
CA CYS A 340 5.72 -20.16 18.65
C CYS A 340 4.78 -20.21 19.87
N ILE A 341 3.46 -20.12 19.67
CA ILE A 341 2.48 -20.24 20.76
C ILE A 341 2.39 -21.70 21.23
N GLN A 342 2.36 -22.64 20.28
CA GLN A 342 2.23 -24.08 20.57
C GLN A 342 3.46 -24.64 21.30
N LEU A 343 4.65 -24.09 21.01
CA LEU A 343 5.91 -24.52 21.60
C LEU A 343 6.29 -23.76 22.88
N ALA A 344 5.42 -22.91 23.42
CA ALA A 344 5.70 -22.14 24.63
C ALA A 344 5.83 -23.05 25.87
N PRO A 345 6.78 -22.81 26.81
CA PRO A 345 7.79 -21.75 26.80
C PRO A 345 8.96 -22.02 25.83
N ILE A 346 9.34 -21.00 25.06
CA ILE A 346 10.45 -21.06 24.11
C ILE A 346 11.66 -20.36 24.69
N THR A 347 12.83 -21.00 24.59
CA THR A 347 14.11 -20.31 24.71
C THR A 347 14.46 -19.70 23.34
N PRO A 348 14.38 -18.38 23.17
CA PRO A 348 14.49 -17.77 21.84
C PRO A 348 15.94 -17.84 21.35
N ASP A 349 16.12 -18.26 20.10
CA ASP A 349 17.40 -18.13 19.42
C ASP A 349 17.58 -16.68 18.90
N TYR A 350 18.78 -16.38 18.41
CA TYR A 350 19.08 -15.02 17.95
C TYR A 350 18.21 -14.61 16.74
N VAL A 351 17.87 -15.55 15.86
CA VAL A 351 17.04 -15.31 14.67
C VAL A 351 15.61 -14.93 15.08
N LEU A 352 15.01 -15.66 16.03
CA LEU A 352 13.69 -15.32 16.57
C LEU A 352 13.71 -13.96 17.27
N LEU A 353 14.77 -13.65 18.04
CA LEU A 353 14.93 -12.32 18.66
C LEU A 353 14.99 -11.21 17.62
N GLN A 354 15.67 -11.40 16.49
CA GLN A 354 15.68 -10.44 15.38
C GLN A 354 14.29 -10.24 14.77
N LYS A 355 13.52 -11.32 14.60
CA LYS A 355 12.13 -11.23 14.10
C LYS A 355 11.23 -10.46 15.08
N MET A 356 11.31 -10.77 16.37
CA MET A 356 10.58 -10.03 17.42
C MET A 356 11.00 -8.54 17.45
N GLN A 357 12.30 -8.28 17.34
CA GLN A 357 12.86 -6.92 17.28
C GLN A 357 12.29 -6.13 16.09
N ALA A 358 12.23 -6.74 14.91
CA ALA A 358 11.72 -6.11 13.70
C ALA A 358 10.24 -5.71 13.86
N VAL A 359 9.42 -6.59 14.45
CA VAL A 359 8.01 -6.28 14.75
C VAL A 359 7.91 -5.11 15.72
N MET A 360 8.63 -5.13 16.85
CA MET A 360 8.61 -4.03 17.82
C MET A 360 9.08 -2.71 17.20
N ASN A 361 10.20 -2.72 16.48
CA ASN A 361 10.79 -1.53 15.89
C ASN A 361 9.93 -0.91 14.79
N SER A 362 9.14 -1.70 14.07
CA SER A 362 8.15 -1.19 13.11
C SER A 362 7.15 -0.23 13.80
N TYR A 363 6.58 -0.64 14.95
CA TYR A 363 5.65 0.21 15.69
C TYR A 363 6.33 1.37 16.42
N PHE A 364 7.54 1.15 16.97
CA PHE A 364 8.33 2.23 17.57
C PHE A 364 8.68 3.32 16.55
N GLY A 365 8.98 2.93 15.30
CA GLY A 365 9.17 3.86 14.18
C GLY A 365 7.92 4.70 13.89
N LEU A 366 6.72 4.09 13.87
CA LEU A 366 5.46 4.83 13.75
C LEU A 366 5.27 5.82 14.92
N MET A 367 5.56 5.38 16.15
CA MET A 367 5.47 6.24 17.33
C MET A 367 6.52 7.35 17.36
N GLN A 368 7.67 7.19 16.69
CA GLN A 368 8.68 8.24 16.56
C GLN A 368 8.19 9.39 15.68
N LYS A 369 7.41 9.08 14.64
CA LYS A 369 6.78 10.08 13.76
C LYS A 369 5.58 10.78 14.43
N ALA A 370 5.10 10.25 15.55
CA ALA A 370 4.09 10.86 16.40
C ALA A 370 4.72 11.47 17.68
N ASN A 371 3.97 12.31 18.38
CA ASN A 371 4.40 12.94 19.64
C ASN A 371 4.31 11.98 20.84
N HIS A 372 4.85 10.76 20.71
CA HIS A 372 4.59 9.63 21.61
C HIS A 372 5.79 9.20 22.47
N TYR A 373 6.70 10.11 22.84
CA TYR A 373 7.85 9.79 23.71
C TYR A 373 7.44 9.12 25.03
N ARG A 374 6.50 9.74 25.77
CA ARG A 374 6.01 9.20 27.05
C ARG A 374 5.37 7.82 26.88
N LEU A 375 4.70 7.58 25.74
CA LEU A 375 4.07 6.30 25.45
C LEU A 375 5.10 5.20 25.16
N ARG A 376 6.14 5.49 24.39
CA ARG A 376 7.26 4.55 24.14
C ARG A 376 7.93 4.13 25.45
N LYS A 377 8.20 5.11 26.34
CA LYS A 377 8.73 4.86 27.68
C LYS A 377 7.79 3.96 28.51
N LYS A 378 6.49 4.27 28.55
CA LYS A 378 5.48 3.44 29.24
C LYS A 378 5.40 2.02 28.68
N LEU A 379 5.45 1.84 27.36
CA LEU A 379 5.46 0.52 26.73
C LEU A 379 6.65 -0.31 27.21
N TYR A 380 7.86 0.26 27.19
CA TYR A 380 9.04 -0.43 27.70
C TYR A 380 8.94 -0.73 29.19
N GLN A 381 8.46 0.21 30.00
CA GLN A 381 8.41 0.04 31.45
C GLN A 381 7.38 -1.01 31.89
N TYR A 382 6.18 -1.01 31.30
CA TYR A 382 5.04 -1.78 31.80
C TYR A 382 4.63 -2.96 30.93
N HIS A 383 4.99 -2.99 29.64
CA HIS A 383 4.56 -4.06 28.72
C HIS A 383 5.68 -4.96 28.22
N PHE A 384 6.96 -4.59 28.40
CA PHE A 384 8.06 -5.47 27.99
C PHE A 384 8.27 -6.64 28.95
N CYS A 385 8.03 -6.51 30.25
CA CYS A 385 8.13 -7.62 31.23
C CYS A 385 9.38 -8.51 31.00
N HIS A 386 9.21 -9.79 30.66
CA HIS A 386 10.30 -10.75 30.42
C HIS A 386 11.16 -10.40 29.20
N LEU A 387 10.63 -9.66 28.22
CA LEU A 387 11.39 -9.16 27.08
C LEU A 387 12.54 -8.24 27.51
N LYS A 388 12.47 -7.61 28.70
CA LYS A 388 13.59 -6.82 29.22
C LYS A 388 14.86 -7.64 29.46
N HIS A 389 14.75 -8.96 29.59
CA HIS A 389 15.91 -9.83 29.68
C HIS A 389 16.73 -9.75 28.38
N TRP A 390 16.06 -9.82 27.22
CA TRP A 390 16.65 -9.89 25.89
C TRP A 390 16.84 -8.53 25.20
N PHE A 391 15.99 -7.54 25.51
CA PHE A 391 15.92 -6.27 24.81
C PHE A 391 16.18 -5.06 25.72
N ILE A 392 16.83 -4.05 25.16
CA ILE A 392 17.12 -2.76 25.80
C ILE A 392 16.80 -1.61 24.83
N PRO A 393 16.38 -0.42 25.31
CA PRO A 393 16.19 0.74 24.42
C PRO A 393 17.51 1.10 23.71
N ALA A 394 17.41 1.55 22.47
CA ALA A 394 18.56 1.97 21.69
C ALA A 394 19.14 3.31 22.18
N ASN A 395 18.30 4.18 22.75
CA ASN A 395 18.67 5.50 23.27
C ASN A 395 17.71 5.98 24.37
N SER A 396 18.01 7.14 24.97
CA SER A 396 17.21 7.80 26.02
C SER A 396 15.79 8.15 25.58
N ASP A 397 15.58 8.35 24.27
CA ASP A 397 14.29 8.71 23.68
C ASP A 397 13.40 7.51 23.33
N TYR A 398 13.89 6.29 23.62
CA TYR A 398 13.23 5.03 23.33
C TYR A 398 12.78 4.99 21.86
N THR A 399 13.64 5.39 20.90
CA THR A 399 13.27 5.43 19.47
C THR A 399 13.10 4.05 18.87
N SER A 400 13.82 3.07 19.41
CA SER A 400 13.81 1.66 19.02
C SER A 400 14.36 0.81 20.16
N VAL A 401 14.28 -0.51 20.01
CA VAL A 401 14.89 -1.49 20.90
C VAL A 401 15.98 -2.30 20.18
N ARG A 402 17.00 -2.68 20.95
CA ARG A 402 18.12 -3.51 20.51
C ARG A 402 18.23 -4.79 21.32
N ILE A 403 18.68 -5.87 20.68
CA ILE A 403 19.00 -7.13 21.35
C ILE A 403 20.26 -6.91 22.21
N LYS A 404 20.26 -7.44 23.43
CA LYS A 404 21.43 -7.36 24.31
C LYS A 404 22.57 -8.25 23.80
N LYS A 405 23.81 -7.80 24.01
CA LYS A 405 25.04 -8.46 23.52
C LYS A 405 25.17 -9.92 23.95
N HIS A 406 24.72 -10.28 25.16
CA HIS A 406 24.85 -11.65 25.66
C HIS A 406 24.07 -12.66 24.81
N ALA A 407 22.92 -12.28 24.23
CA ALA A 407 22.12 -13.17 23.41
C ALA A 407 22.85 -13.59 22.12
N LEU A 408 23.62 -12.66 21.55
CA LEU A 408 24.47 -12.92 20.39
C LEU A 408 25.65 -13.83 20.76
N ALA A 409 26.31 -13.57 21.90
CA ALA A 409 27.43 -14.38 22.37
C ALA A 409 27.03 -15.85 22.64
N THR A 410 25.89 -16.07 23.29
CA THR A 410 25.35 -17.42 23.54
C THR A 410 25.00 -18.15 22.24
N TRP A 411 24.54 -17.43 21.21
CA TRP A 411 24.22 -18.02 19.91
C TRP A 411 25.48 -18.41 19.13
N ILE A 412 26.47 -17.52 19.04
CA ILE A 412 27.77 -17.79 18.39
C ILE A 412 28.46 -19.01 19.04
N GLY A 413 28.48 -19.08 20.38
CA GLY A 413 29.07 -20.21 21.11
C GLY A 413 28.37 -21.55 20.84
N ARG A 414 27.05 -21.55 20.59
CA ARG A 414 26.31 -22.76 20.23
C ARG A 414 26.52 -23.20 18.77
N GLN A 415 26.82 -22.28 17.86
CA GLN A 415 27.09 -22.57 16.45
C GLN A 415 28.52 -23.09 16.21
N HIS A 416 29.50 -22.65 17.02
CA HIS A 416 30.89 -23.11 16.94
C HIS A 416 31.22 -24.32 17.85
N GLY A 417 30.26 -24.81 18.62
CA GLY A 417 30.39 -25.98 19.49
C GLY A 417 29.73 -27.25 18.95
N GLN A 418 29.39 -27.30 17.66
CA GLN A 418 28.91 -28.48 16.94
C GLN A 418 29.94 -28.96 15.92
#